data_AF-A0AAU1V3F2-F1
#
_entry.id   AF-A0AAU1V3F2-F1
#
_cell.length_a   1.000
_cell.length_b   1.000
_cell.length_c   1.000
_cell.angle_alpha   90.00
_cell.angle_beta   90.00
_cell.angle_gamma   90.00
#
_symmetry.space_group_name_H-M   'P 1'
#
loop_
_entity.id
_entity.type
_entity.pdbx_description
1 polymer ?
#
loop_
_entity_poly.entity_id
_entity_poly.type
_entity_poly.pdbx_seq_one_letter_code
_entity_poly.pdbx_strand_id
1 'polypeptide(L)'
;MPDANIRIPAEARDRLAEIAAGEGLSLRSYLARLADSLLTPAERAERAERARAVLQDWNGYDPDADEQAGLDAELDRRLAEAAAP
;
A
#
# COMPACT_ATOMS: atom_id res chain seq x y z
N MET A 1 -3.45 12.53 19.39
CA MET A 1 -4.60 11.68 19.02
C MET A 1 -5.03 10.89 20.25
N PRO A 2 -6.34 10.73 20.52
CA PRO A 2 -6.80 9.87 21.60
C PRO A 2 -6.45 8.41 21.27
N ASP A 3 -6.15 7.64 22.32
CA ASP A 3 -5.86 6.22 22.18
C ASP A 3 -7.12 5.45 21.75
N ALA A 4 -6.98 4.60 20.74
CA ALA A 4 -8.03 3.72 20.25
C ALA A 4 -7.82 2.31 20.80
N ASN A 5 -8.88 1.71 21.35
CA ASN A 5 -8.86 0.32 21.78
C ASN A 5 -9.33 -0.58 20.63
N ILE A 6 -8.44 -1.45 20.14
CA ILE A 6 -8.71 -2.39 19.06
C ILE A 6 -8.72 -3.81 19.63
N ARG A 7 -9.78 -4.58 19.35
CA ARG A 7 -9.82 -6.01 19.68
C ARG A 7 -9.23 -6.82 18.53
N ILE A 8 -8.22 -7.62 18.83
CA ILE A 8 -7.57 -8.54 17.89
C ILE A 8 -7.35 -9.90 18.56
N PRO A 9 -7.26 -11.00 17.79
CA PRO A 9 -6.85 -12.31 18.32
C PRO A 9 -5.49 -12.23 19.02
N ALA A 10 -5.32 -13.02 20.08
CA ALA A 10 -4.09 -13.02 20.87
C ALA A 10 -2.88 -13.45 20.01
N GLU A 11 -3.07 -14.43 19.13
CA GLU A 11 -2.01 -14.92 18.25
C GLU A 11 -1.53 -13.82 17.30
N ALA A 12 -2.45 -13.00 16.78
CA ALA A 12 -2.12 -11.88 15.90
C ALA A 12 -1.35 -10.78 16.64
N ARG A 13 -1.76 -10.46 17.88
CA ARG A 13 -1.06 -9.50 18.74
C ARG A 13 0.38 -9.95 19.00
N ASP A 14 0.56 -11.21 19.37
CA ASP A 14 1.87 -11.74 19.78
C ASP A 14 2.82 -11.77 18.59
N ARG A 15 2.36 -12.22 17.42
CA ARG A 15 3.14 -12.15 16.18
C ARG A 15 3.57 -10.71 15.83
N LEU A 16 2.66 -9.73 15.94
CA LEU A 16 3.00 -8.33 15.66
C LEU A 16 4.01 -7.77 16.68
N ALA A 17 3.92 -8.21 17.94
CA ALA A 17 4.87 -7.80 18.98
C ALA A 17 6.27 -8.36 18.72
N GLU A 18 6.39 -9.61 18.26
CA GLU A 18 7.67 -10.21 17.85
C GLU A 18 8.30 -9.46 16.67
N ILE A 19 7.51 -9.13 15.65
CA ILE A 19 7.98 -8.34 14.49
C ILE A 19 8.47 -6.96 14.95
N ALA A 20 7.68 -6.26 15.78
CA ALA A 20 8.05 -4.95 16.30
C ALA A 20 9.36 -5.01 17.10
N ALA A 21 9.53 -6.03 17.94
CA ALA A 21 10.74 -6.24 18.73
C ALA A 21 11.97 -6.50 17.85
N GLY A 22 11.83 -7.27 16.76
CA GLY A 22 12.88 -7.48 15.77
C GLY A 22 13.35 -6.19 15.09
N GLU A 23 12.48 -5.18 15.04
CA GLU A 23 12.79 -3.84 14.52
C GLU A 23 13.15 -2.82 15.62
N GLY A 24 13.25 -3.24 16.88
CA GLY A 24 13.54 -2.35 18.01
C GLY A 24 12.41 -1.35 18.34
N LEU A 25 11.18 -1.64 17.88
CA LEU A 25 10.01 -0.81 18.07
C LEU A 25 9.06 -1.40 19.12
N SER A 26 8.29 -0.53 19.78
CA SER A 26 7.11 -0.98 20.52
C SER A 26 6.01 -1.40 19.55
N LEU A 27 5.12 -2.32 19.96
CA LEU A 27 3.95 -2.70 19.15
C LEU A 27 3.13 -1.47 18.71
N ARG A 28 2.94 -0.49 19.60
CA ARG A 28 2.23 0.75 19.31
C ARG A 28 2.95 1.56 18.22
N SER A 29 4.26 1.74 18.35
CA SER A 29 5.07 2.49 17.37
C SER A 29 5.09 1.80 16.01
N TYR A 30 5.17 0.47 16.01
CA TYR A 30 5.10 -0.34 14.79
C TYR A 30 3.74 -0.18 14.10
N LEU A 31 2.63 -0.25 14.85
CA LEU A 31 1.29 -0.06 14.30
C LEU A 31 1.06 1.35 13.75
N ALA A 32 1.56 2.39 14.42
CA ALA A 32 1.49 3.76 13.91
C ALA A 32 2.27 3.89 12.60
N ARG A 33 3.50 3.38 12.54
CA ARG A 33 4.31 3.38 11.31
C ARG A 33 3.66 2.58 10.18
N LEU A 34 3.01 1.46 10.51
CA LEU A 34 2.29 0.66 9.53
C LEU A 34 1.07 1.41 8.97
N ALA A 35 0.35 2.14 9.83
CA ALA A 35 -0.75 2.99 9.37
C ALA A 35 -0.25 4.12 8.46
N ASP A 36 0.90 4.73 8.78
CA ASP A 36 1.50 5.78 7.97
C ASP A 36 2.03 5.28 6.61
N SER A 37 2.41 4.01 6.52
CA SER A 37 2.94 3.43 5.27
C SER A 37 1.85 2.89 4.33
N LEU A 38 0.69 2.53 4.86
CA LEU A 38 -0.41 1.96 4.10
C LEU A 38 -1.39 3.06 3.67
N LEU A 39 -1.45 3.32 2.37
CA LEU A 39 -2.48 4.19 1.81
C LEU A 39 -3.84 3.48 1.79
N THR A 40 -4.88 4.22 2.18
CA THR A 40 -6.26 3.80 1.96
C THR A 40 -6.59 3.73 0.46
N PRO A 41 -7.65 3.01 0.04
CA PRO A 41 -8.08 3.00 -1.36
C PRO A 41 -8.32 4.40 -1.95
N ALA A 42 -8.88 5.32 -1.15
CA ALA A 42 -9.13 6.69 -1.59
C ALA A 42 -7.84 7.48 -1.79
N GLU A 43 -6.90 7.40 -0.85
CA GLU A 43 -5.59 8.06 -0.99
C GLU A 43 -4.76 7.49 -2.13
N ARG A 44 -4.88 6.17 -2.40
CA ARG A 44 -4.26 5.57 -3.60
C ARG A 44 -4.85 6.14 -4.89
N ALA A 45 -6.17 6.27 -4.97
CA ALA A 45 -6.84 6.87 -6.13
C ALA A 45 -6.41 8.33 -6.33
N GLU A 46 -6.39 9.14 -5.26
CA GLU A 46 -5.93 10.53 -5.32
C GLU A 46 -4.47 10.62 -5.79
N ARG A 47 -3.60 9.74 -5.30
CA ARG A 47 -2.21 9.69 -5.71
C ARG A 47 -2.05 9.28 -7.18
N ALA A 48 -2.88 8.37 -7.67
CA ALA A 48 -2.91 7.97 -9.07
C ALA A 48 -3.33 9.14 -9.97
N GLU A 49 -4.38 9.87 -9.62
CA GLU A 49 -4.82 11.06 -10.35
C GLU A 49 -3.75 12.15 -10.38
N ARG A 50 -3.08 12.41 -9.24
CA ARG A 50 -1.95 13.36 -9.21
C ARG A 50 -0.80 12.91 -10.10
N ALA A 51 -0.47 11.62 -10.10
CA ALA A 51 0.59 11.09 -10.97
C ALA A 51 0.21 11.22 -12.46
N ARG A 52 -1.05 10.93 -12.82
CA ARG A 52 -1.56 11.12 -14.19
C ARG A 52 -1.45 12.56 -14.64
N ALA A 53 -1.88 13.52 -13.82
CA ALA A 53 -1.76 14.94 -14.14
C ALA A 53 -0.30 15.37 -14.38
N VAL A 54 0.64 14.90 -13.55
CA VAL A 54 2.08 15.19 -13.74
C VAL A 54 2.62 14.54 -15.01
N LEU A 55 2.23 13.30 -15.32
CA LEU A 55 2.65 12.63 -16.55
C LEU A 55 2.10 13.36 -17.78
N GLN A 56 0.82 13.71 -17.78
CA GLN A 56 0.19 14.45 -18.87
C GLN A 56 0.88 15.80 -19.10
N ASP A 57 1.22 16.55 -18.05
CA ASP A 57 1.97 17.80 -18.16
C ASP A 57 3.39 17.56 -18.72
N TRP A 58 4.05 16.48 -18.29
CA TRP A 58 5.43 16.20 -18.65
C TRP A 58 5.63 15.61 -20.05
N ASN A 59 4.75 14.71 -20.50
CA ASN A 59 4.92 13.96 -21.75
C ASN A 59 3.62 13.83 -22.58
N GLY A 60 2.52 14.44 -22.15
CA GLY A 60 1.23 14.36 -22.85
C GLY A 60 0.51 13.02 -22.70
N TYR A 61 1.04 12.09 -21.89
CA TYR A 61 0.47 10.77 -21.71
C TYR A 61 -0.75 10.80 -20.80
N ASP A 62 -1.90 10.42 -21.35
CA ASP A 62 -3.19 10.31 -20.68
C ASP A 62 -3.91 9.07 -21.24
N PRO A 63 -3.62 7.86 -20.69
CA PRO A 63 -4.15 6.62 -21.23
C PRO A 63 -5.65 6.52 -20.99
N ASP A 64 -6.38 6.11 -22.02
CA ASP A 64 -7.81 5.84 -21.90
C ASP A 64 -8.09 4.58 -21.05
N ALA A 65 -9.37 4.32 -20.80
CA ALA A 65 -9.78 3.21 -19.93
C ALA A 65 -9.35 1.83 -20.46
N ASP A 66 -9.30 1.65 -21.78
CA ASP A 66 -8.93 0.38 -22.41
C ASP A 66 -7.41 0.17 -22.34
N GLU A 67 -6.62 1.22 -22.56
CA GLU A 67 -5.17 1.20 -22.38
C GLU A 67 -4.78 0.91 -20.92
N GLN A 68 -5.46 1.56 -19.96
CA GLN A 68 -5.25 1.29 -18.53
C GLN A 68 -5.53 -0.17 -18.18
N ALA A 69 -6.65 -0.73 -18.64
CA ALA A 69 -6.97 -2.14 -18.40
C ALA A 69 -5.91 -3.09 -19.00
N GLY A 70 -5.37 -2.75 -20.17
CA GLY A 70 -4.26 -3.49 -20.79
C GLY A 70 -2.97 -3.44 -19.97
N LEU A 71 -2.61 -2.26 -19.45
CA LEU A 71 -1.44 -2.07 -18.60
C LEU A 71 -1.55 -2.80 -17.27
N ASP A 72 -2.74 -2.78 -16.65
CA ASP A 72 -3.00 -3.49 -15.39
C ASP A 72 -2.86 -5.01 -15.60
N ALA A 73 -3.42 -5.55 -16.68
CA ALA A 73 -3.28 -6.98 -17.01
C ALA A 73 -1.81 -7.39 -17.27
N GLU A 74 -1.04 -6.52 -17.93
CA GLU A 74 0.39 -6.71 -18.15
C GLU A 74 1.19 -6.69 -16.84
N LEU A 75 0.86 -5.75 -15.93
CA LEU A 75 1.49 -5.65 -14.62
C LEU A 75 1.20 -6.90 -13.78
N ASP A 76 -0.05 -7.34 -13.73
CA ASP A 76 -0.45 -8.55 -13.02
C ASP A 76 0.28 -9.79 -13.55
N ARG A 77 0.42 -9.91 -14.87
CA ARG A 77 1.20 -10.99 -15.48
C ARG A 77 2.66 -10.99 -14.99
N ARG A 78 3.32 -9.82 -15.02
CA ARG A 78 4.73 -9.70 -14.58
C ARG A 78 4.90 -9.96 -13.09
N LEU A 79 3.95 -9.52 -12.26
CA LEU A 79 3.98 -9.80 -10.83
C LEU A 79 3.81 -11.31 -10.56
N ALA A 80 2.93 -11.98 -11.29
CA ALA A 80 2.78 -13.44 -11.20
C ALA A 80 4.05 -14.19 -11.64
N GLU A 81 4.69 -13.75 -12.73
CA GLU A 81 5.98 -14.29 -13.19
C GLU A 81 7.09 -14.08 -12.14
N ALA A 82 7.17 -12.90 -11.54
CA ALA A 82 8.17 -12.58 -10.51
C ALA A 82 7.95 -13.32 -9.18
N ALA A 83 6.70 -13.72 -8.89
CA ALA A 83 6.35 -14.51 -7.71
C ALA A 83 6.46 -16.03 -7.95
N ALA A 84 6.73 -16.46 -9.19
CA ALA A 84 6.97 -17.87 -9.49
C ALA A 84 8.34 -18.31 -8.92
N PRO A 85 8.42 -19.51 -8.30
CA PRO A 85 9.62 -20.00 -7.61
C PRO A 85 10.78 -20.35 -8.53
#